data_AF-A0A0M2LRV6-F1
#
_entry.id   AF-A0A0M2LRV6-F1
#
_cell.length_a   1.000
_cell.length_b   1.000
_cell.length_c   1.000
_cell.angle_alpha   90.00
_cell.angle_beta   90.00
_cell.angle_gamma   90.00
#
_symmetry.space_group_name_H-M   'P 1'
#
loop_
_entity.id
_entity.type
_entity.pdbx_description
1 polymer ?
#
loop_
_entity_poly.entity_id
_entity_poly.type
_entity_poly.pdbx_seq_one_letter_code
_entity_poly.pdbx_strand_id
1 'polypeptide(L)' 'MPDMQIDLAALASYVEATLDCSSEHEDDAFTFDFQGERIYCERHRSYFRLEIADEQFQLPRF' A
#
# COMPACT_ATOMS: atom_id res chain seq x y z
N MET A 1 -8.65 17.69 14.73
CA MET A 1 -8.73 16.32 14.21
C MET A 1 -7.51 15.61 14.75
N PRO A 2 -7.62 14.44 15.40
CA PRO A 2 -6.41 13.75 15.82
C PRO A 2 -5.61 13.45 14.55
N ASP A 3 -4.37 13.95 14.50
CA ASP A 3 -3.39 13.62 13.48
C ASP A 3 -3.25 12.10 13.41
N MET A 4 -4.04 11.47 12.55
CA MET A 4 -4.01 10.04 12.34
C MET A 4 -2.85 9.76 11.38
N GLN A 5 -1.64 9.94 11.92
CA GLN A 5 -0.40 9.70 11.21
C GLN A 5 -0.29 8.19 11.02
N ILE A 6 -0.62 7.72 9.82
CA ILE A 6 -0.53 6.30 9.49
C ILE A 6 0.91 5.84 9.73
N ASP A 7 1.08 4.79 10.52
CA ASP A 7 2.37 4.16 10.69
C ASP A 7 2.74 3.43 9.39
N LEU A 8 3.57 4.09 8.57
CA LEU A 8 4.03 3.58 7.28
C LEU A 8 4.76 2.23 7.41
N ALA A 9 5.41 1.94 8.55
CA ALA A 9 6.08 0.66 8.76
C ALA A 9 5.05 -0.46 9.02
N ALA A 10 4.00 -0.16 9.80
CA ALA A 10 2.89 -1.09 10.00
C ALA A 10 2.11 -1.32 8.70
N LEU A 11 1.93 -0.28 7.88
CA LEU A 11 1.31 -0.37 6.57
C LEU A 11 2.14 -1.24 5.61
N ALA A 12 3.45 -1.04 5.54
CA ALA A 12 4.34 -1.85 4.72
C ALA A 12 4.27 -3.35 5.12
N SER A 13 4.27 -3.62 6.43
CA SER A 13 4.14 -4.99 6.95
C SER A 13 2.79 -5.62 6.59
N TYR A 14 1.70 -4.83 6.66
CA TYR A 14 0.36 -5.30 6.29
C TYR A 14 0.27 -5.59 4.80
N VAL A 15 0.81 -4.70 3.96
CA VAL A 15 0.90 -4.87 2.51
C VAL A 15 1.67 -6.14 2.17
N GLU A 16 2.83 -6.37 2.78
CA GLU A 16 3.64 -7.58 2.56
C GLU A 16 2.91 -8.86 3.00
N ALA A 17 2.25 -8.85 4.16
CA ALA A 17 1.59 -10.03 4.71
C ALA A 17 0.25 -10.36 4.03
N THR A 18 -0.45 -9.34 3.52
CA THR A 18 -1.83 -9.47 3.04
C THR A 18 -1.93 -9.44 1.52
N LEU A 19 -1.07 -8.68 0.84
CA LEU A 19 -1.10 -8.58 -0.60
C LEU A 19 -0.24 -9.67 -1.19
N ASP A 20 -0.91 -10.62 -1.85
CA ASP A 20 -0.25 -11.70 -2.56
C ASP A 20 0.73 -11.09 -3.56
N CYS A 21 2.02 -11.26 -3.27
CA CYS A 21 3.14 -10.75 -4.05
C CYS A 21 3.40 -11.60 -5.30
N SER A 22 2.52 -12.55 -5.64
CA SER A 22 2.63 -13.36 -6.83
C SER A 22 2.96 -12.51 -8.05
N SER A 23 4.09 -12.83 -8.69
CA SER A 23 4.60 -12.18 -9.89
C SER A 23 3.73 -12.40 -11.12
N GLU A 24 2.69 -13.23 -11.00
CA GLU A 24 1.75 -13.53 -12.09
C GLU A 24 0.59 -12.50 -12.17
N HIS A 25 0.41 -11.68 -11.14
CA HIS A 25 -0.51 -10.54 -11.16
C HIS A 25 0.28 -9.25 -11.40
N GLU A 26 0.73 -9.06 -12.64
CA GLU A 26 1.34 -7.81 -13.10
C GLU A 26 0.25 -6.74 -13.30
N ASP A 27 0.44 -5.57 -12.68
CA ASP A 27 -0.34 -4.34 -12.87
C ASP A 27 -1.81 -4.41 -12.44
N ASP A 28 -2.02 -4.77 -11.17
CA ASP A 28 -3.33 -4.66 -10.55
C ASP A 28 -3.37 -3.49 -9.55
N ALA A 29 -4.48 -2.76 -9.58
CA ALA A 29 -4.71 -1.62 -8.72
C ALA A 29 -6.01 -1.80 -7.95
N PHE A 30 -5.94 -1.66 -6.63
CA PHE A 30 -7.08 -1.83 -5.75
C PHE A 30 -6.99 -0.87 -4.57
N THR A 31 -8.07 -0.80 -3.82
CA THR A 31 -8.20 0.09 -2.68
C THR A 31 -8.54 -0.71 -1.45
N PHE A 32 -7.92 -0.40 -0.33
CA PHE A 32 -8.22 -1.01 0.96
C PHE A 32 -8.26 0.05 2.06
N ASP A 33 -9.01 -0.24 3.12
CA ASP A 33 -9.07 0.62 4.30
C ASP A 33 -8.06 0.11 5.34
N PHE A 34 -7.15 0.99 5.79
CA PHE A 34 -6.17 0.69 6.83
C PHE A 34 -6.23 1.77 7.90
N GLN A 35 -6.46 1.37 9.15
CA GLN A 35 -6.64 2.30 10.28
C GLN A 35 -7.71 3.38 10.02
N GLY A 36 -8.75 3.07 9.23
CA GLY A 36 -9.81 4.03 8.91
C GLY A 36 -9.46 5.01 7.79
N GLU A 37 -8.27 4.91 7.22
CA GLU A 37 -7.84 5.67 6.05
C GLU A 37 -7.94 4.81 4.80
N ARG A 38 -8.40 5.43 3.70
CA ARG A 38 -8.53 4.76 2.41
C ARG A 38 -7.20 4.84 1.67
N ILE A 39 -6.63 3.68 1.37
CA ILE A 39 -5.34 3.55 0.70
C ILE A 39 -5.55 2.95 -0.67
N TYR A 40 -5.12 3.68 -1.69
CA TYR A 40 -5.04 3.18 -3.05
C TYR A 40 -3.68 2.53 -3.28
N CYS A 41 -3.67 1.30 -3.78
CA CYS A 41 -2.44 0.53 -3.99
C CYS A 41 -2.37 0.06 -5.44
N GLU A 42 -1.30 0.46 -6.13
CA GLU A 42 -0.92 -0.07 -7.44
C GLU A 42 0.25 -1.05 -7.25
N ARG A 43 0.08 -2.28 -7.73
CA ARG A 43 1.13 -3.30 -7.70
C ARG A 43 1.90 -3.25 -9.01
N HIS A 44 3.17 -2.88 -8.95
CA HIS A 44 4.09 -3.00 -10.07
C HIS A 44 5.06 -4.16 -9.85
N ARG A 45 5.70 -4.61 -10.93
CA ARG A 45 6.64 -5.74 -10.90
C ARG A 45 7.78 -5.55 -9.88
N SER A 46 8.26 -4.33 -9.68
CA SER A 46 9.43 -4.02 -8.84
C SER A 46 9.12 -3.18 -7.61
N TYR A 47 7.90 -2.67 -7.47
CA TYR A 47 7.51 -1.81 -6.35
C TYR A 47 5.98 -1.80 -6.18
N PHE A 48 5.53 -1.35 -5.02
CA PHE A 48 4.15 -0.97 -4.76
C PHE A 48 4.06 0.54 -4.70
N ARG A 49 3.04 1.12 -5.33
CA ARG A 49 2.70 2.52 -5.17
C ARG A 49 1.48 2.60 -4.27
N LEU A 50 1.61 3.34 -3.17
CA LEU A 50 0.51 3.60 -2.26
C LEU A 50 0.16 5.09 -2.34
N GLU A 51 -1.11 5.40 -2.52
CA GLU A 51 -1.63 6.75 -2.42
C GLU A 51 -2.58 6.82 -1.23
N ILE A 52 -2.34 7.79 -0.36
CA ILE A 52 -3.03 7.99 0.91
C ILE A 52 -3.43 9.45 0.95
N ALA A 53 -4.73 9.73 0.89
CA ALA A 53 -5.27 11.08 0.72
C ALA A 53 -4.66 11.81 -0.50
N ASP A 54 -3.64 12.65 -0.31
CA ASP A 54 -2.91 13.39 -1.36
C ASP A 54 -1.39 13.07 -1.38
N GLU A 55 -0.94 12.11 -0.56
CA GLU A 55 0.46 11.71 -0.49
C GLU A 55 0.70 10.39 -1.22
N GLN A 56 1.79 10.34 -2.00
CA GLN A 56 2.21 9.15 -2.72
C GLN A 56 3.48 8.57 -2.12
N PHE A 57 3.42 7.28 -1.82
CA PHE A 57 4.52 6.49 -1.28
C PHE A 57 4.89 5.38 -2.25
N GLN A 58 6.17 5.10 -2.35
CA GLN A 58 6.68 3.98 -3.13
C GLN A 58 7.38 3.01 -2.18
N LEU A 59 6.90 1.78 -2.14
CA LEU A 59 7.51 0.70 -1.38
C LEU A 59 8.22 -0.25 -2.35
N PRO A 60 9.49 -0.62 -2.10
CA PRO A 60 10.15 -1.63 -2.92
C PRO A 60 9.49 -3.01 -2.75
N ARG A 61 9.45 -3.81 -3.82
CA ARG A 61 9.22 -5.27 -3.70
C ARG A 61 10.56 -5.92 -3.30
N PHE A 62 10.52 -6.82 -2.32
CA PHE A 62 11.67 -7.63 -1.90
C PHE A 62 11.93 -8.76 -2.91
#